data_AF-A0A7S3MJI9-F1
#
_entry.id   AF-A0A7S3MJI9-F1
#
_cell.length_a   1.000
_cell.length_b   1.000
_cell.length_c   1.000
_cell.angle_alpha   90.00
_cell.angle_beta   90.00
_cell.angle_gamma   90.00
#
_symmetry.space_group_name_H-M   'P 1'
#
loop_
_entity.id
_entity.type
_entity.pdbx_description
1 polymer ?
#
loop_
_entity_poly.entity_id
_entity_poly.type
_entity_poly.pdbx_seq_one_letter_code
_entity_poly.pdbx_strand_id
1 'polypeptide(L)'
;DDINALAGQRGDKKQGDVWTSFYDKVKDVKDYHRRPHVNTGLPELQNARWFFERAFEADKSDSLFSGEEEMGKRVDMHSIFAAFVNLKKITANRKSKAKEACFARLKKKDPSLTPDDPDVEEAFAKEYAELDYIEWLKSFDQFHEVPRYCKYKEKLYTDYLDSIIAYLRGLLLRTQPMVGVEKLETQFDKEFDERWADKSIPGWQDATHKEKLFCLPSNKLFNNAAVIESHKTGKLYKKKVQEVQKLSFEDQKKLIEAVEEEDRRVARLESRAAKWYDLLRDTIDETVTHLQKKQSQTAEEMEAEKDLDSE
;
A
#
# COMPACT_ATOMS: atom_id res chain seq x y z
N ASP A 1 47.14 8.04 40.57
CA ASP A 1 46.82 7.58 41.94
C ASP A 1 46.17 6.19 42.02
N ASP A 2 46.24 5.36 40.97
CA ASP A 2 45.61 4.02 40.99
C ASP A 2 46.46 2.93 41.67
N ILE A 3 47.78 3.16 41.80
CA ILE A 3 48.70 2.21 42.47
C ILE A 3 48.42 2.16 43.98
N ASN A 4 48.00 3.27 44.58
CA ASN A 4 47.63 3.33 46.01
C ASN A 4 46.29 2.65 46.31
N ALA A 5 45.40 2.48 45.33
CA ALA A 5 44.15 1.74 45.50
C ALA A 5 44.38 0.21 45.50
N LEU A 6 45.50 -0.25 44.93
CA LEU A 6 45.87 -1.67 44.89
C LEU A 6 46.52 -2.14 46.19
N ALA A 7 47.27 -1.27 46.88
CA ALA A 7 47.77 -1.51 48.23
C ALA A 7 46.60 -1.42 49.21
N GLY A 8 46.01 -2.56 49.59
CA GLY A 8 44.88 -2.58 50.52
C GLY A 8 45.17 -1.77 51.79
N GLN A 9 44.11 -1.26 52.44
CA GLN A 9 44.16 -0.56 53.72
C GLN A 9 44.70 -1.48 54.83
N ARG A 10 46.00 -1.74 54.85
CA ARG A 10 46.74 -2.11 56.03
C ARG A 10 47.69 -0.94 56.25
N GLY A 11 47.34 -0.11 57.22
CA GLY A 11 48.18 0.97 57.68
C GLY A 11 49.43 0.40 58.30
N ASP A 12 50.46 0.15 57.49
CA ASP A 12 51.83 0.13 57.97
C ASP A 12 52.81 0.51 56.87
N LYS A 13 53.56 1.58 57.14
CA LYS A 13 54.55 2.18 56.24
C LYS A 13 55.80 1.30 56.19
N LYS A 14 55.80 0.27 55.36
CA LYS A 14 57.03 -0.30 54.77
C LYS A 14 56.77 -0.63 53.31
N GLN A 15 57.75 -0.28 52.47
CA GLN A 15 57.78 -0.53 51.03
C GLN A 15 57.94 -2.04 50.77
N GLY A 16 56.89 -2.79 51.09
CA GLY A 16 56.80 -4.24 50.98
C GLY A 16 55.34 -4.61 51.08
N ASP A 17 54.66 -5.01 50.03
CA ASP A 17 55.13 -5.28 48.68
C ASP A 17 53.87 -5.22 47.82
N VAL A 18 53.75 -4.18 46.98
CA VAL A 18 52.59 -4.00 46.08
C VAL A 18 52.40 -5.25 45.23
N TRP A 19 53.51 -5.94 44.91
CA TRP A 19 53.51 -7.22 44.23
C TRP A 19 52.91 -8.33 45.08
N THR A 20 53.22 -8.42 46.37
CA THR A 20 52.55 -9.37 47.28
C THR A 20 51.05 -9.12 47.33
N SER A 21 50.59 -7.87 47.45
CA SER A 21 49.15 -7.56 47.42
C SER A 21 48.49 -7.87 46.06
N PHE A 22 49.22 -7.69 44.97
CA PHE A 22 48.80 -8.07 43.62
C PHE A 22 48.70 -9.60 43.48
N TYR A 23 49.73 -10.33 43.92
CA TYR A 23 49.76 -11.79 43.86
C TYR A 23 48.73 -12.43 44.78
N ASP A 24 48.44 -11.83 45.94
CA ASP A 24 47.36 -12.26 46.83
C ASP A 24 45.99 -12.06 46.15
N LYS A 25 45.76 -10.91 45.50
CA LYS A 25 44.53 -10.69 44.69
C LYS A 25 44.42 -11.65 43.51
N VAL A 26 45.51 -11.91 42.79
CA VAL A 26 45.55 -12.88 41.69
C VAL A 26 45.30 -14.30 42.20
N LYS A 27 45.82 -14.64 43.39
CA LYS A 27 45.59 -15.91 44.05
C LYS A 27 44.13 -16.06 44.48
N ASP A 28 43.53 -15.03 45.07
CA ASP A 28 42.12 -15.01 45.44
C ASP A 28 41.21 -15.20 44.21
N VAL A 29 41.52 -14.51 43.10
CA VAL A 29 40.79 -14.67 41.83
C VAL A 29 40.97 -16.08 41.26
N LYS A 30 42.19 -16.62 41.27
CA LYS A 30 42.46 -17.99 40.82
C LYS A 30 41.75 -19.02 41.70
N ASP A 31 41.79 -18.86 43.01
CA ASP A 31 41.16 -19.76 43.97
C ASP A 31 39.62 -19.67 43.91
N TYR A 32 39.06 -18.50 43.59
CA TYR A 32 37.65 -18.33 43.28
C TYR A 32 37.24 -19.12 42.02
N HIS A 33 37.99 -18.99 40.92
CA HIS A 33 37.73 -19.72 39.67
C HIS A 33 38.13 -21.21 39.71
N ARG A 34 38.91 -21.64 40.71
CA ARG A 34 39.27 -23.05 40.93
C ARG A 34 38.17 -23.83 41.65
N ARG A 35 37.20 -23.15 42.28
CA ARG A 35 36.04 -23.78 42.91
C ARG A 35 35.02 -24.17 41.83
N PRO A 36 34.72 -25.47 41.64
CA PRO A 36 33.84 -25.94 40.56
C PRO A 36 32.34 -25.59 40.72
N HIS A 37 31.98 -24.68 41.64
CA HIS A 37 30.59 -24.40 42.02
C HIS A 37 30.20 -22.92 41.97
N VAL A 38 31.03 -22.03 41.40
CA VAL A 38 30.70 -20.60 41.26
C VAL A 38 30.58 -20.15 39.80
N ASN A 39 30.29 -21.10 38.89
CA ASN A 39 29.86 -20.80 37.53
C ASN A 39 28.42 -21.24 37.26
N THR A 40 27.65 -21.58 38.30
CA THR A 40 26.24 -22.03 38.21
C THR A 40 25.24 -20.93 37.82
N GLY A 41 25.72 -19.73 37.45
CA GLY A 41 24.87 -18.62 37.00
C GLY A 41 25.53 -17.68 35.99
N LEU A 42 26.73 -17.98 35.49
CA LEU A 42 27.26 -17.28 34.33
C LEU A 42 26.62 -17.92 33.10
N PRO A 43 26.04 -17.14 32.16
CA PRO A 43 25.59 -17.70 30.91
C PRO A 43 26.75 -18.46 30.28
N GLU A 44 26.54 -19.73 29.94
CA GLU A 44 27.49 -20.47 29.12
C GLU A 44 27.87 -19.57 27.93
N LEU A 45 29.16 -19.48 27.61
CA LEU A 45 29.62 -18.82 26.39
C LEU A 45 29.12 -19.66 25.21
N GLN A 46 27.87 -19.42 24.84
CA GLN A 46 27.21 -20.11 23.76
C GLN A 46 27.88 -19.70 22.45
N ASN A 47 28.15 -20.68 21.60
CA ASN A 47 28.74 -20.41 20.30
C ASN A 47 27.68 -19.75 19.38
N ALA A 48 28.13 -19.10 18.30
CA ALA A 48 27.22 -18.46 17.34
C ALA A 48 26.15 -19.43 16.80
N ARG A 49 26.48 -20.73 16.73
CA ARG A 49 25.56 -21.79 16.30
C ARG A 49 24.39 -21.98 17.27
N TRP A 50 24.63 -21.98 18.58
CA TRP A 50 23.57 -22.09 19.57
C TRP A 50 22.58 -20.92 19.49
N PHE A 51 23.08 -19.69 19.32
CA PHE A 51 22.22 -18.52 19.13
C PHE A 51 21.44 -18.59 17.81
N PHE A 52 22.06 -19.11 16.74
CA PHE A 52 21.40 -19.33 15.46
C PHE A 52 20.26 -20.34 15.61
N GLU A 53 20.55 -21.56 16.08
CA GLU A 53 19.55 -22.63 16.24
C GLU A 53 18.37 -22.17 17.11
N ARG A 54 18.64 -21.46 18.22
CA ARG A 54 17.61 -20.93 19.10
C ARG A 54 16.81 -19.76 18.53
N ALA A 55 17.39 -18.97 17.62
CA ALA A 55 16.65 -17.96 16.88
C ALA A 55 15.62 -18.59 15.92
N PHE A 56 15.93 -19.76 15.35
CA PHE A 56 15.03 -20.49 14.46
C PHE A 56 14.04 -21.41 15.18
N GLU A 57 14.28 -21.76 16.46
CA GLU A 57 13.29 -22.50 17.28
C GLU A 57 11.92 -21.81 17.35
N ALA A 58 11.89 -20.49 17.20
CA ALA A 58 10.66 -19.69 17.17
C ALA A 58 10.33 -19.13 15.78
N ASP A 59 10.95 -19.65 14.71
CA ASP A 59 10.69 -19.18 13.36
C ASP A 59 9.23 -19.48 12.97
N LYS A 60 8.54 -18.44 12.50
CA LYS A 60 7.15 -18.48 12.03
C LYS A 60 7.05 -17.87 10.64
N SER A 61 8.15 -17.86 9.89
CA SER A 61 8.24 -17.34 8.53
C SER A 61 7.13 -17.89 7.63
N ASP A 62 6.83 -19.19 7.70
CA ASP A 62 5.73 -19.81 6.93
C ASP A 62 4.34 -19.23 7.26
N SER A 63 4.12 -18.80 8.51
CA SER A 63 2.86 -18.15 8.91
C SER A 63 2.76 -16.69 8.46
N LEU A 64 3.86 -16.09 7.99
CA LEU A 64 3.86 -14.70 7.53
C LEU A 64 3.28 -14.55 6.13
N PHE A 65 3.31 -15.61 5.31
CA PHE A 65 2.87 -15.58 3.91
C PHE A 65 1.60 -16.40 3.72
N SER A 66 0.74 -15.99 2.80
CA SER A 66 -0.33 -16.87 2.33
C SER A 66 0.25 -17.95 1.41
N GLY A 67 -0.46 -19.08 1.26
CA GLY A 67 -0.02 -20.14 0.35
C GLY A 67 0.14 -19.66 -1.09
N GLU A 68 -0.72 -18.74 -1.53
CA GLU A 68 -0.68 -18.16 -2.88
C GLU A 68 0.50 -17.17 -3.08
N GLU A 69 1.07 -16.62 -1.99
CA GLU A 69 2.24 -15.73 -2.05
C GLU A 69 3.57 -16.48 -2.27
N GLU A 70 3.62 -17.80 -2.03
CA GLU A 70 4.82 -18.65 -2.15
C GLU A 70 6.07 -18.02 -1.51
N MET A 71 6.02 -17.68 -0.22
CA MET A 71 7.11 -17.02 0.51
C MET A 71 7.53 -15.67 -0.11
N GLY A 72 6.57 -14.97 -0.72
CA GLY A 72 6.74 -13.64 -1.30
C GLY A 72 7.30 -13.63 -2.72
N LYS A 73 7.31 -14.79 -3.40
CA LYS A 73 7.55 -14.86 -4.86
C LYS A 73 6.39 -14.26 -5.65
N ARG A 74 5.18 -14.31 -5.09
CA ARG A 74 3.94 -13.86 -5.73
C ARG A 74 3.14 -12.96 -4.80
N VAL A 75 2.14 -12.29 -5.37
CA VAL A 75 1.19 -11.45 -4.65
C VAL A 75 -0.17 -12.14 -4.55
N ASP A 76 -0.80 -12.03 -3.39
CA ASP A 76 -2.19 -12.41 -3.15
C ASP A 76 -3.02 -11.14 -2.93
N MET A 77 -3.52 -10.59 -4.04
CA MET A 77 -4.33 -9.38 -4.05
C MET A 77 -5.79 -9.63 -4.46
N HIS A 78 -6.25 -10.88 -4.39
CA HIS A 78 -7.60 -11.22 -4.83
C HIS A 78 -8.68 -10.54 -3.97
N SER A 79 -8.44 -10.42 -2.67
CA SER A 79 -9.33 -9.69 -1.74
C SER A 79 -9.46 -8.20 -2.11
N ILE A 80 -8.36 -7.57 -2.51
CA ILE A 80 -8.30 -6.17 -2.93
C ILE A 80 -9.00 -5.99 -4.28
N PHE A 81 -8.85 -6.95 -5.20
CA PHE A 81 -9.60 -6.98 -6.46
C PHE A 81 -11.10 -7.08 -6.22
N ALA A 82 -11.55 -7.94 -5.30
CA ALA A 82 -12.97 -8.03 -4.94
C ALA A 82 -13.49 -6.69 -4.39
N ALA A 83 -12.69 -5.97 -3.60
CA ALA A 83 -13.03 -4.61 -3.15
C ALA A 83 -13.15 -3.63 -4.33
N PHE A 84 -12.25 -3.70 -5.31
CA PHE A 84 -12.29 -2.89 -6.53
C PHE A 84 -13.57 -3.13 -7.36
N VAL A 85 -13.95 -4.39 -7.59
CA VAL A 85 -15.16 -4.75 -8.33
C VAL A 85 -16.43 -4.21 -7.64
N ASN A 86 -16.41 -4.12 -6.31
CA ASN A 86 -17.51 -3.57 -5.50
C ASN A 86 -17.61 -2.03 -5.54
N LEU A 87 -16.66 -1.32 -6.17
CA LEU A 87 -16.71 0.13 -6.32
C LEU A 87 -17.74 0.56 -7.39
N LYS A 88 -19.00 0.70 -6.96
CA LYS A 88 -20.16 0.99 -7.83
C LYS A 88 -19.94 2.11 -8.83
N LYS A 89 -19.29 3.22 -8.44
CA LYS A 89 -19.04 4.36 -9.34
C LYS A 89 -18.06 4.00 -10.45
N ILE A 90 -17.04 3.19 -10.16
CA ILE A 90 -16.06 2.73 -11.14
C ILE A 90 -16.70 1.71 -12.06
N THR A 91 -17.38 0.70 -11.52
CA THR A 91 -18.07 -0.33 -12.30
C THR A 91 -19.12 0.28 -13.23
N ALA A 92 -19.93 1.24 -12.75
CA ALA A 92 -20.90 1.94 -13.58
C ALA A 92 -20.24 2.78 -14.69
N ASN A 93 -19.13 3.48 -14.37
CA ASN A 93 -18.38 4.22 -15.38
C ASN A 93 -17.83 3.32 -16.48
N ARG A 94 -17.31 2.15 -16.11
CA ARG A 94 -16.79 1.18 -17.07
C ARG A 94 -17.87 0.60 -17.97
N LYS A 95 -19.03 0.27 -17.41
CA LYS A 95 -20.23 -0.12 -18.18
C LYS A 95 -20.63 0.97 -19.17
N SER A 96 -20.68 2.23 -18.73
CA SER A 96 -21.01 3.36 -19.61
C SER A 96 -20.02 3.48 -20.75
N LYS A 97 -18.71 3.50 -20.45
CA LYS A 97 -17.65 3.58 -21.48
C LYS A 97 -17.71 2.40 -22.47
N ALA A 98 -17.93 1.18 -21.97
CA ALA A 98 -18.03 0.00 -22.83
C ALA A 98 -19.29 0.05 -23.72
N LYS A 99 -20.43 0.50 -23.19
CA LYS A 99 -21.65 0.73 -23.97
C LYS A 99 -21.44 1.81 -25.02
N GLU A 100 -20.79 2.92 -24.67
CA GLU A 100 -20.45 4.00 -25.61
C GLU A 100 -19.51 3.51 -26.72
N ALA A 101 -18.51 2.69 -26.39
CA ALA A 101 -17.59 2.10 -27.37
C ALA A 101 -18.31 1.10 -28.30
N CYS A 102 -19.18 0.25 -27.75
CA CYS A 102 -20.03 -0.66 -28.51
C CYS A 102 -20.93 0.11 -29.47
N PHE A 103 -21.63 1.13 -28.97
CA PHE A 103 -22.47 2.01 -29.77
C PHE A 103 -21.67 2.72 -30.86
N ALA A 104 -20.50 3.28 -30.56
CA ALA A 104 -19.66 3.95 -31.55
C ALA A 104 -19.22 3.01 -32.67
N ARG A 105 -19.00 1.72 -32.37
CA ARG A 105 -18.68 0.70 -33.37
C ARG A 105 -19.88 0.30 -34.21
N LEU A 106 -21.06 0.15 -33.60
CA LEU A 106 -22.31 -0.17 -34.32
C LEU A 106 -22.77 0.99 -35.21
N LYS A 107 -22.68 2.23 -34.71
CA LYS A 107 -22.99 3.44 -35.48
C LYS A 107 -22.12 3.60 -36.73
N LYS A 108 -20.89 3.09 -36.72
CA LYS A 108 -20.03 3.04 -37.93
C LYS A 108 -20.56 2.06 -38.97
N LYS A 109 -21.24 0.99 -38.56
CA LYS A 109 -21.82 -0.01 -39.46
C LYS A 109 -23.18 0.44 -39.98
N ASP A 110 -24.00 1.02 -39.11
CA ASP A 110 -25.30 1.56 -39.47
C ASP A 110 -25.51 2.93 -38.78
N PRO A 111 -25.47 4.03 -39.56
CA PRO A 111 -25.61 5.38 -39.03
C PRO A 111 -26.98 5.72 -38.43
N SER A 112 -28.01 4.89 -38.65
CA SER A 112 -29.37 5.14 -38.18
C SER A 112 -29.60 4.72 -36.73
N LEU A 113 -28.70 3.92 -36.13
CA LEU A 113 -28.89 3.44 -34.75
C LEU A 113 -28.82 4.56 -33.72
N THR A 114 -29.70 4.41 -32.73
CA THR A 114 -29.75 5.27 -31.55
C THR A 114 -29.07 4.59 -30.34
N PRO A 115 -28.64 5.34 -29.31
CA PRO A 115 -27.96 4.75 -28.14
C PRO A 115 -28.82 3.79 -27.30
N ASP A 116 -30.15 3.88 -27.43
CA ASP A 116 -31.14 3.09 -26.69
C ASP A 116 -31.83 2.02 -27.56
N ASP A 117 -31.22 1.71 -28.71
CA ASP A 117 -31.73 0.70 -29.64
C ASP A 117 -31.56 -0.72 -29.06
N PRO A 118 -32.58 -1.60 -29.12
CA PRO A 118 -32.48 -2.99 -28.66
C PRO A 118 -31.28 -3.75 -29.22
N ASP A 119 -30.87 -3.47 -30.46
CA ASP A 119 -29.72 -4.13 -31.10
C ASP A 119 -28.38 -3.75 -30.43
N VAL A 120 -28.27 -2.53 -29.91
CA VAL A 120 -27.09 -2.06 -29.17
C VAL A 120 -27.02 -2.72 -27.80
N GLU A 121 -28.17 -2.86 -27.12
CA GLU A 121 -28.26 -3.54 -25.83
C GLU A 121 -27.91 -5.02 -25.96
N GLU A 122 -28.42 -5.72 -26.98
CA GLU A 122 -28.12 -7.12 -27.20
C GLU A 122 -26.62 -7.34 -27.53
N ALA A 123 -26.05 -6.51 -28.40
CA ALA A 123 -24.63 -6.56 -28.73
C ALA A 123 -23.75 -6.26 -27.52
N PHE A 124 -24.11 -5.26 -26.71
CA PHE A 124 -23.41 -4.94 -25.47
C PHE A 124 -23.49 -6.11 -24.47
N ALA A 125 -24.66 -6.70 -24.27
CA ALA A 125 -24.83 -7.82 -23.34
C ALA A 125 -24.02 -9.06 -23.74
N LYS A 126 -23.82 -9.30 -25.03
CA LYS A 126 -22.99 -10.40 -25.54
C LYS A 126 -21.49 -10.16 -25.40
N GLU A 127 -21.05 -8.90 -25.45
CA GLU A 127 -19.63 -8.56 -25.48
C GLU A 127 -19.08 -8.05 -24.14
N TYR A 128 -19.94 -7.54 -23.27
CA TYR A 128 -19.50 -6.96 -22.01
C TYR A 128 -19.07 -8.05 -21.03
N ALA A 129 -17.77 -8.12 -20.77
CA ALA A 129 -17.20 -8.81 -19.63
C ALA A 129 -16.71 -7.79 -18.59
N GLU A 130 -16.92 -8.10 -17.31
CA GLU A 130 -16.23 -7.37 -16.24
C GLU A 130 -14.73 -7.62 -16.29
N LEU A 131 -13.93 -6.73 -15.68
CA LEU A 131 -12.47 -6.89 -15.65
C LEU A 131 -12.09 -8.24 -15.07
N ASP A 132 -11.17 -8.94 -15.73
CA ASP A 132 -10.56 -10.12 -15.14
C ASP A 132 -9.49 -9.73 -14.10
N TYR A 133 -9.20 -10.64 -13.17
CA TYR A 133 -8.18 -10.43 -12.15
C TYR A 133 -6.78 -10.22 -12.76
N ILE A 134 -6.44 -10.96 -13.82
CA ILE A 134 -5.14 -10.83 -14.49
C ILE A 134 -5.05 -9.47 -15.19
N GLU A 135 -6.11 -9.04 -15.86
CA GLU A 135 -6.17 -7.72 -16.49
C GLU A 135 -6.05 -6.61 -15.44
N TRP A 136 -6.70 -6.77 -14.28
CA TRP A 136 -6.58 -5.85 -13.16
C TRP A 136 -5.16 -5.75 -12.64
N LEU A 137 -4.48 -6.87 -12.38
CA LEU A 137 -3.08 -6.87 -11.92
C LEU A 137 -2.14 -6.12 -12.88
N LYS A 138 -2.42 -6.16 -14.19
CA LYS A 138 -1.61 -5.49 -15.21
C LYS A 138 -1.86 -3.99 -15.32
N SER A 139 -3.02 -3.49 -14.91
CA SER A 139 -3.45 -2.12 -15.24
C SER A 139 -4.01 -1.31 -14.06
N PHE A 140 -3.95 -1.81 -12.83
CA PHE A 140 -4.53 -1.10 -11.68
C PHE A 140 -3.77 0.18 -11.32
N ASP A 141 -2.52 0.35 -11.75
CA ASP A 141 -1.71 1.56 -11.57
C ASP A 141 -2.16 2.74 -12.45
N GLN A 142 -3.00 2.48 -13.46
CA GLN A 142 -3.54 3.47 -14.39
C GLN A 142 -4.68 4.28 -13.78
N PHE A 143 -4.47 4.83 -12.58
CA PHE A 143 -5.49 5.57 -11.83
C PHE A 143 -6.04 6.76 -12.63
N HIS A 144 -5.23 7.40 -13.48
CA HIS A 144 -5.61 8.55 -14.29
C HIS A 144 -6.77 8.27 -15.29
N GLU A 145 -7.00 7.01 -15.67
CA GLU A 145 -8.12 6.65 -16.54
C GLU A 145 -9.48 6.69 -15.84
N VAL A 146 -9.46 6.57 -14.51
CA VAL A 146 -10.65 6.63 -13.67
C VAL A 146 -11.09 8.09 -13.53
N PRO A 147 -12.33 8.44 -13.92
CA PRO A 147 -12.80 9.82 -13.83
C PRO A 147 -12.83 10.33 -12.39
N ARG A 148 -12.58 11.63 -12.25
CA ARG A 148 -12.52 12.32 -10.96
C ARG A 148 -13.79 12.17 -10.12
N TYR A 149 -14.97 12.11 -10.73
CA TYR A 149 -16.24 11.94 -9.99
C TYR A 149 -16.37 10.56 -9.32
N CYS A 150 -15.63 9.55 -9.78
CA CYS A 150 -15.57 8.23 -9.16
C CYS A 150 -14.72 8.23 -7.89
N LYS A 151 -13.75 9.15 -7.81
CA LYS A 151 -12.72 9.21 -6.76
C LYS A 151 -13.01 10.26 -5.69
N TYR A 152 -13.57 11.40 -6.12
CA TYR A 152 -13.74 12.57 -5.27
C TYR A 152 -14.67 12.28 -4.09
N LYS A 153 -14.14 12.42 -2.87
CA LYS A 153 -14.82 12.13 -1.60
C LYS A 153 -15.46 10.74 -1.53
N GLU A 154 -14.87 9.76 -2.20
CA GLU A 154 -15.31 8.37 -2.13
C GLU A 154 -14.44 7.60 -1.14
N LYS A 155 -14.98 7.31 0.06
CA LYS A 155 -14.23 6.61 1.11
C LYS A 155 -13.81 5.21 0.68
N LEU A 156 -14.69 4.47 0.01
CA LEU A 156 -14.40 3.12 -0.45
C LEU A 156 -13.23 3.09 -1.43
N TYR A 157 -13.07 4.14 -2.23
CA TYR A 157 -11.94 4.27 -3.14
C TYR A 157 -10.63 4.56 -2.40
N THR A 158 -10.65 5.46 -1.41
CA THR A 158 -9.44 5.72 -0.61
C THR A 158 -9.06 4.51 0.23
N ASP A 159 -10.03 3.79 0.79
CA ASP A 159 -9.79 2.54 1.54
C ASP A 159 -9.18 1.46 0.63
N TYR A 160 -9.61 1.39 -0.64
CA TYR A 160 -9.03 0.50 -1.64
C TYR A 160 -7.56 0.83 -1.92
N LEU A 161 -7.22 2.12 -2.11
CA LEU A 161 -5.83 2.56 -2.31
C LEU A 161 -4.97 2.28 -1.07
N ASP A 162 -5.49 2.58 0.12
CA ASP A 162 -4.83 2.28 1.39
C ASP A 162 -4.58 0.78 1.55
N SER A 163 -5.55 -0.07 1.14
CA SER A 163 -5.40 -1.53 1.17
C SER A 163 -4.29 -2.03 0.23
N ILE A 164 -4.16 -1.45 -0.97
CA ILE A 164 -3.04 -1.74 -1.89
C ILE A 164 -1.71 -1.36 -1.23
N ILE A 165 -1.61 -0.13 -0.74
CA ILE A 165 -0.36 0.39 -0.15
C ILE A 165 0.04 -0.46 1.06
N ALA A 166 -0.91 -0.75 1.96
CA ALA A 166 -0.66 -1.53 3.16
C ALA A 166 -0.21 -2.95 2.83
N TYR A 167 -0.86 -3.59 1.85
CA TYR A 167 -0.52 -4.93 1.41
C TYR A 167 0.88 -4.99 0.78
N LEU A 168 1.16 -4.14 -0.21
CA LEU A 168 2.45 -4.11 -0.91
C LEU A 168 3.60 -3.74 0.03
N ARG A 169 3.39 -2.77 0.93
CA ARG A 169 4.34 -2.42 1.99
C ARG A 169 4.61 -3.60 2.93
N GLY A 170 3.56 -4.30 3.35
CA GLY A 170 3.65 -5.47 4.21
C GLY A 170 4.41 -6.62 3.54
N LEU A 171 4.14 -6.87 2.26
CA LEU A 171 4.85 -7.86 1.47
C LEU A 171 6.35 -7.54 1.36
N LEU A 172 6.71 -6.28 1.09
CA LEU A 172 8.11 -5.87 1.04
C LEU A 172 8.81 -6.06 2.39
N LEU A 173 8.17 -5.71 3.51
CA LEU A 173 8.76 -5.88 4.85
C LEU A 173 8.94 -7.35 5.24
N ARG A 174 8.01 -8.23 4.84
CA ARG A 174 8.12 -9.67 5.09
C ARG A 174 9.22 -10.31 4.24
N THR A 175 9.36 -9.89 2.98
CA THR A 175 10.39 -10.41 2.06
C THR A 175 11.77 -9.82 2.33
N GLN A 176 11.85 -8.55 2.75
CA GLN A 176 13.09 -7.83 2.99
C GLN A 176 13.03 -7.06 4.33
N PRO A 177 13.18 -7.72 5.48
CA PRO A 177 13.04 -7.08 6.81
C PRO A 177 14.02 -5.93 7.09
N MET A 178 15.18 -5.94 6.43
CA MET A 178 16.24 -4.94 6.60
C MET A 178 16.07 -3.74 5.67
N VAL A 179 15.03 -3.72 4.82
CA VAL A 179 14.80 -2.62 3.88
C VAL A 179 14.35 -1.37 4.63
N GLY A 180 15.01 -0.24 4.34
CA GLY A 180 14.70 1.05 4.95
C GLY A 180 13.41 1.67 4.40
N VAL A 181 12.25 1.04 4.64
CA VAL A 181 10.95 1.46 4.11
C VAL A 181 10.64 2.91 4.40
N GLU A 182 10.95 3.40 5.60
CA GLU A 182 10.69 4.80 5.98
C GLU A 182 11.43 5.80 5.08
N LYS A 183 12.65 5.46 4.66
CA LYS A 183 13.43 6.29 3.73
C LYS A 183 12.83 6.27 2.33
N LEU A 184 12.35 5.11 1.88
CA LEU A 184 11.66 4.97 0.60
C LEU A 184 10.36 5.78 0.57
N GLU A 185 9.54 5.67 1.62
CA GLU A 185 8.29 6.44 1.74
C GLU A 185 8.56 7.94 1.80
N THR A 186 9.61 8.36 2.51
CA THR A 186 10.04 9.76 2.53
C THR A 186 10.48 10.24 1.14
N GLN A 187 11.14 9.39 0.36
CA GLN A 187 11.51 9.71 -1.02
C GLN A 187 10.26 9.82 -1.91
N PHE A 188 9.30 8.89 -1.79
CA PHE A 188 8.04 8.94 -2.54
C PHE A 188 7.27 10.23 -2.26
N ASP A 189 7.24 10.68 -0.99
CA ASP A 189 6.57 11.91 -0.60
C ASP A 189 7.26 13.16 -1.15
N LYS A 190 8.60 13.18 -1.19
CA LYS A 190 9.36 14.27 -1.82
C LYS A 190 9.10 14.36 -3.32
N GLU A 191 9.21 13.24 -4.02
CA GLU A 191 8.92 13.16 -5.47
C GLU A 191 7.48 13.56 -5.77
N PHE A 192 6.53 13.17 -4.91
CA PHE A 192 5.14 13.60 -5.03
C PHE A 192 5.00 15.11 -4.88
N ASP A 193 5.61 15.71 -3.85
CA ASP A 193 5.49 17.14 -3.60
C ASP A 193 6.12 17.98 -4.73
N GLU A 194 7.24 17.54 -5.30
CA GLU A 194 7.84 18.13 -6.50
C GLU A 194 6.88 18.05 -7.71
N ARG A 195 6.37 16.86 -8.01
CA ARG A 195 5.44 16.66 -9.14
C ARG A 195 4.10 17.37 -8.95
N TRP A 196 3.65 17.52 -7.71
CA TRP A 196 2.45 18.27 -7.35
C TRP A 196 2.65 19.77 -7.55
N ALA A 197 3.81 20.31 -7.16
CA ALA A 197 4.16 21.71 -7.42
C ALA A 197 4.21 22.02 -8.93
N ASP A 198 4.74 21.09 -9.71
CA ASP A 198 4.83 21.20 -11.18
C ASP A 198 3.52 20.91 -11.91
N LYS A 199 2.48 20.45 -11.20
CA LYS A 199 1.21 19.97 -11.79
C LYS A 199 1.40 18.89 -12.86
N SER A 200 2.43 18.05 -12.68
CA SER A 200 2.82 17.00 -13.63
C SER A 200 2.20 15.63 -13.32
N ILE A 201 1.30 15.58 -12.34
CA ILE A 201 0.62 14.34 -11.94
C ILE A 201 -0.56 14.08 -12.90
N PRO A 202 -0.56 12.94 -13.63
CA PRO A 202 -1.63 12.61 -14.56
C PRO A 202 -3.00 12.57 -13.89
N GLY A 203 -3.98 13.26 -14.46
CA GLY A 203 -5.34 13.33 -13.95
C GLY A 203 -5.55 14.39 -12.87
N TRP A 204 -4.48 15.04 -12.38
CA TRP A 204 -4.50 16.05 -11.31
C TRP A 204 -3.90 17.41 -11.73
N GLN A 205 -3.79 17.68 -13.03
CA GLN A 205 -3.23 18.93 -13.55
C GLN A 205 -4.11 20.15 -13.21
N ASP A 206 -5.42 19.97 -13.27
CA ASP A 206 -6.42 20.95 -12.87
C ASP A 206 -7.07 20.58 -11.53
N ALA A 207 -7.45 21.60 -10.77
CA ALA A 207 -8.12 21.43 -9.48
C ALA A 207 -9.61 21.11 -9.69
N THR A 208 -10.19 20.28 -8.81
CA THR A 208 -11.58 19.84 -8.90
C THR A 208 -12.56 21.01 -8.91
N HIS A 209 -12.26 22.09 -8.19
CA HIS A 209 -13.16 23.25 -8.15
C HIS A 209 -13.32 23.98 -9.51
N LYS A 210 -12.41 23.74 -10.47
CA LYS A 210 -12.45 24.30 -11.83
C LYS A 210 -13.24 23.43 -12.80
N GLU A 211 -13.58 22.21 -12.42
CA GLU A 211 -14.33 21.29 -13.26
C GLU A 211 -15.74 21.79 -13.52
N LYS A 212 -16.21 21.67 -14.77
CA LYS A 212 -17.54 22.14 -15.18
C LYS A 212 -18.68 21.49 -14.42
N LEU A 213 -18.48 20.23 -14.01
CA LEU A 213 -19.46 19.42 -13.29
C LEU A 213 -19.31 19.50 -11.77
N PHE A 214 -18.42 20.35 -11.26
CA PHE A 214 -18.27 20.58 -9.83
C PHE A 214 -19.25 21.63 -9.32
N CYS A 215 -19.80 21.37 -8.14
CA CYS A 215 -20.72 22.28 -7.47
C CYS A 215 -20.13 22.68 -6.12
N LEU A 216 -19.52 23.87 -6.07
CA LEU A 216 -18.86 24.42 -4.88
C LEU A 216 -19.79 24.49 -3.66
N PRO A 217 -21.06 24.97 -3.74
CA PRO A 217 -21.92 25.07 -2.56
C PRO A 217 -22.27 23.73 -1.93
N SER A 218 -22.36 22.66 -2.73
CA SER A 218 -22.63 21.31 -2.22
C SER A 218 -21.37 20.48 -2.01
N ASN A 219 -20.20 21.01 -2.41
CA ASN A 219 -18.92 20.32 -2.47
C ASN A 219 -19.05 18.91 -3.08
N LYS A 220 -19.62 18.84 -4.28
CA LYS A 220 -19.92 17.57 -4.97
C LYS A 220 -19.60 17.67 -6.45
N LEU A 221 -18.93 16.64 -6.96
CA LEU A 221 -18.65 16.43 -8.37
C LEU A 221 -19.70 15.48 -8.98
N PHE A 222 -20.26 15.86 -10.12
CA PHE A 222 -21.30 15.09 -10.81
C PHE A 222 -20.74 14.37 -12.04
N ASN A 223 -21.43 13.32 -12.49
CA ASN A 223 -21.06 12.54 -13.67
C ASN A 223 -21.58 13.16 -14.98
N ASN A 224 -22.69 13.90 -14.95
CA ASN A 224 -23.35 14.48 -16.12
C ASN A 224 -23.92 15.87 -15.81
N ALA A 225 -23.91 16.75 -16.82
CA ALA A 225 -24.53 18.08 -16.83
C ALA A 225 -26.01 18.05 -16.43
N ALA A 226 -26.79 17.08 -16.92
CA ALA A 226 -28.21 16.97 -16.58
C ALA A 226 -28.45 16.77 -15.07
N VAL A 227 -27.57 16.01 -14.41
CA VAL A 227 -27.69 15.71 -12.97
C VAL A 227 -27.37 16.94 -12.13
N ILE A 228 -26.35 17.71 -12.50
CA ILE A 228 -26.01 18.95 -11.79
C ILE A 228 -27.09 20.03 -12.00
N GLU A 229 -27.68 20.14 -13.19
CA GLU A 229 -28.79 21.06 -13.44
C GLU A 229 -29.99 20.74 -12.57
N SER A 230 -30.40 19.46 -12.54
CA SER A 230 -31.47 19.00 -11.64
C SER A 230 -31.13 19.29 -10.18
N HIS A 231 -29.90 19.00 -9.74
CA HIS A 231 -29.45 19.29 -8.38
C HIS A 231 -29.53 20.79 -8.02
N LYS A 232 -29.20 21.69 -8.96
CA LYS A 232 -29.29 23.15 -8.78
C LYS A 232 -30.73 23.65 -8.57
N THR A 233 -31.74 22.93 -9.04
CA THR A 233 -33.15 23.29 -8.80
C THR A 233 -33.64 22.93 -7.39
N GLY A 234 -32.95 22.01 -6.71
CA GLY A 234 -33.35 21.44 -5.42
C GLY A 234 -33.36 22.44 -4.26
N LYS A 235 -34.33 22.26 -3.33
CA LYS A 235 -34.47 23.10 -2.12
C LYS A 235 -33.22 23.10 -1.24
N LEU A 236 -32.55 21.95 -1.11
CA LEU A 236 -31.32 21.81 -0.32
C LEU A 236 -30.16 22.63 -0.91
N TYR A 237 -30.01 22.61 -2.23
CA TYR A 237 -28.98 23.41 -2.91
C TYR A 237 -29.23 24.90 -2.68
N LYS A 238 -30.48 25.37 -2.84
CA LYS A 238 -30.83 26.78 -2.59
C LYS A 238 -30.50 27.24 -1.16
N LYS A 239 -30.71 26.38 -0.15
CA LYS A 239 -30.30 26.67 1.23
C LYS A 239 -28.76 26.79 1.36
N LYS A 240 -28.01 25.84 0.80
CA LYS A 240 -26.54 25.87 0.82
C LYS A 240 -25.96 27.07 0.08
N VAL A 241 -26.57 27.49 -1.03
CA VAL A 241 -26.16 28.71 -1.73
C VAL A 241 -26.32 29.94 -0.84
N GLN A 242 -27.44 30.05 -0.12
CA GLN A 242 -27.66 31.15 0.82
C GLN A 242 -26.67 31.12 1.99
N GLU A 243 -26.29 29.95 2.48
CA GLU A 243 -25.25 29.79 3.50
C GLU A 243 -23.89 30.26 2.98
N VAL A 244 -23.48 29.80 1.79
CA VAL A 244 -22.20 30.19 1.18
C VAL A 244 -22.16 31.67 0.81
N GLN A 245 -23.30 32.27 0.45
CA GLN A 245 -23.38 33.70 0.15
C GLN A 245 -23.29 34.59 1.40
N LYS A 246 -23.60 34.05 2.58
CA LYS A 246 -23.42 34.74 3.87
C LYS A 246 -22.00 34.64 4.41
N LEU A 247 -21.19 33.72 3.89
CA LEU A 247 -19.81 33.54 4.31
C LEU A 247 -18.93 34.70 3.83
N SER A 248 -17.93 35.04 4.65
CA SER A 248 -16.91 36.02 4.27
C SER A 248 -16.09 35.53 3.08
N PHE A 249 -15.43 36.46 2.38
CA PHE A 249 -14.47 36.12 1.32
C PHE A 249 -13.38 35.16 1.81
N GLU A 250 -12.94 35.32 3.06
CA GLU A 250 -11.95 34.44 3.70
C GLU A 250 -12.48 33.01 3.87
N ASP A 251 -13.76 32.86 4.24
CA ASP A 251 -14.36 31.54 4.43
C ASP A 251 -14.65 30.84 3.09
N GLN A 252 -14.96 31.61 2.04
CA GLN A 252 -15.07 31.09 0.68
C GLN A 252 -13.72 30.59 0.17
N LYS A 253 -12.62 31.30 0.49
CA LYS A 253 -11.27 30.86 0.16
C LYS A 253 -10.92 29.55 0.88
N LYS A 254 -11.21 29.43 2.17
CA LYS A 254 -11.02 28.19 2.94
C LYS A 254 -11.79 26.99 2.37
N LEU A 255 -12.99 27.21 1.82
CA LEU A 255 -13.74 26.14 1.15
C LEU A 255 -13.02 25.62 -0.09
N ILE A 256 -12.38 26.50 -0.86
CA ILE A 256 -11.61 26.13 -2.05
C ILE A 256 -10.33 25.42 -1.63
N GLU A 257 -9.61 25.95 -0.64
CA GLU A 257 -8.41 25.32 -0.07
C GLU A 257 -8.72 23.90 0.44
N ALA A 258 -9.87 23.68 1.11
CA ALA A 258 -10.30 22.35 1.53
C ALA A 258 -10.60 21.40 0.36
N VAL A 259 -11.07 21.91 -0.79
CA VAL A 259 -11.25 21.08 -1.99
C VAL A 259 -9.90 20.67 -2.58
N GLU A 260 -8.96 21.61 -2.66
CA GLU A 260 -7.60 21.34 -3.14
C GLU A 260 -6.81 20.40 -2.21
N GLU A 261 -7.06 20.47 -0.90
CA GLU A 261 -6.47 19.56 0.08
C GLU A 261 -6.99 18.13 -0.08
N GLU A 262 -8.30 17.95 -0.31
CA GLU A 262 -8.87 16.63 -0.65
C GLU A 262 -8.31 16.11 -1.98
N ASP A 263 -8.14 16.97 -2.98
CA ASP A 263 -7.52 16.61 -4.25
C ASP A 263 -6.08 16.12 -4.04
N ARG A 264 -5.29 16.87 -3.27
CA ARG A 264 -3.91 16.52 -2.93
C ARG A 264 -3.86 15.21 -2.15
N ARG A 265 -4.78 14.97 -1.23
CA ARG A 265 -4.87 13.73 -0.44
C ARG A 265 -5.09 12.52 -1.34
N VAL A 266 -6.08 12.56 -2.24
CA VAL A 266 -6.36 11.43 -3.14
C VAL A 266 -5.21 11.24 -4.14
N ALA A 267 -4.68 12.31 -4.73
CA ALA A 267 -3.55 12.24 -5.63
C ALA A 267 -2.30 11.62 -4.98
N ARG A 268 -2.05 11.94 -3.69
CA ARG A 268 -0.94 11.36 -2.93
C ARG A 268 -1.10 9.86 -2.75
N LEU A 269 -2.30 9.39 -2.43
CA LEU A 269 -2.60 7.96 -2.32
C LEU A 269 -2.39 7.24 -3.65
N GLU A 270 -2.90 7.80 -4.75
CA GLU A 270 -2.71 7.22 -6.10
C GLU A 270 -1.24 7.16 -6.49
N SER A 271 -0.49 8.24 -6.28
CA SER A 271 0.95 8.28 -6.57
C SER A 271 1.72 7.28 -5.71
N ARG A 272 1.36 7.13 -4.44
CA ARG A 272 2.02 6.17 -3.53
C ARG A 272 1.71 4.74 -3.94
N ALA A 273 0.45 4.42 -4.26
CA ALA A 273 0.06 3.10 -4.76
C ALA A 273 0.80 2.74 -6.06
N ALA A 274 0.92 3.69 -7.01
CA ALA A 274 1.67 3.50 -8.24
C ALA A 274 3.17 3.25 -7.98
N LYS A 275 3.79 3.97 -7.04
CA LYS A 275 5.19 3.74 -6.65
C LYS A 275 5.42 2.37 -6.01
N TRP A 276 4.50 1.90 -5.18
CA TRP A 276 4.55 0.55 -4.63
C TRP A 276 4.38 -0.52 -5.70
N TYR A 277 3.47 -0.30 -6.65
CA TYR A 277 3.31 -1.16 -7.82
C TYR A 277 4.60 -1.24 -8.63
N ASP A 278 5.22 -0.09 -8.95
CA ASP A 278 6.49 -0.05 -9.69
C ASP A 278 7.62 -0.79 -8.97
N LEU A 279 7.68 -0.69 -7.64
CA LEU A 279 8.71 -1.35 -6.84
C LEU A 279 8.56 -2.87 -6.79
N LEU A 280 7.32 -3.38 -6.82
CA LEU A 280 7.00 -4.82 -6.76
C LEU A 280 6.51 -5.36 -8.11
N ARG A 281 6.80 -4.66 -9.20
CA ARG A 281 6.35 -5.00 -10.55
C ARG A 281 6.76 -6.42 -10.93
N ASP A 282 8.01 -6.80 -10.66
CA ASP A 282 8.54 -8.12 -10.97
C ASP A 282 7.74 -9.24 -10.25
N THR A 283 7.41 -9.05 -8.97
CA THR A 283 6.60 -10.00 -8.18
C THR A 283 5.17 -10.11 -8.73
N ILE A 284 4.61 -8.99 -9.18
CA ILE A 284 3.27 -8.95 -9.78
C ILE A 284 3.28 -9.64 -11.15
N ASP A 285 4.29 -9.39 -11.98
CA ASP A 285 4.44 -10.01 -13.30
C ASP A 285 4.66 -11.54 -13.19
N GLU A 286 5.39 -11.99 -12.17
CA GLU A 286 5.53 -13.42 -11.85
C GLU A 286 4.16 -14.04 -11.50
N THR A 287 3.36 -13.33 -10.68
CA THR A 287 2.00 -13.76 -10.32
C THR A 287 1.11 -13.85 -11.56
N VAL A 288 1.14 -12.85 -12.42
CA VAL A 288 0.41 -12.82 -13.69
C VAL A 288 0.80 -14.00 -14.57
N THR A 289 2.09 -14.32 -14.66
CA THR A 289 2.60 -15.44 -15.44
C THR A 289 2.14 -16.79 -14.87
N HIS A 290 2.18 -16.96 -13.55
CA HIS A 290 1.68 -18.15 -12.88
C HIS A 290 0.17 -18.34 -13.12
N LEU A 291 -0.63 -17.30 -12.94
CA LEU A 291 -2.07 -17.38 -13.15
C LEU A 291 -2.43 -17.71 -14.61
N GLN A 292 -1.70 -17.18 -15.59
CA GLN A 292 -1.88 -17.53 -16.99
C GLN A 292 -1.55 -19.00 -17.25
N LYS A 293 -0.46 -19.51 -16.68
CA LYS A 293 -0.10 -20.93 -16.78
C LYS A 293 -1.20 -21.81 -16.18
N LYS A 294 -1.66 -21.48 -14.97
CA LYS A 294 -2.74 -22.17 -14.25
C LYS A 294 -4.07 -22.16 -15.02
N GLN A 295 -4.39 -21.07 -15.71
CA GLN A 295 -5.57 -20.99 -16.58
C GLN A 295 -5.42 -21.82 -17.87
N SER A 296 -4.20 -22.03 -18.34
CA SER A 296 -3.91 -22.81 -19.56
C SER A 296 -3.74 -24.31 -19.32
N GLN A 297 -3.42 -24.72 -18.09
CA GLN A 297 -3.29 -26.11 -17.70
C GLN A 297 -4.65 -26.82 -17.72
N THR A 298 -4.63 -28.08 -18.16
CA THR A 298 -5.81 -28.94 -18.08
C THR A 298 -6.05 -29.40 -16.63
N ALA A 299 -7.27 -29.84 -16.31
CA ALA A 299 -7.63 -30.24 -14.94
C ALA A 299 -6.72 -31.34 -14.36
N GLU A 300 -6.22 -32.26 -15.19
CA GLU A 300 -5.29 -33.32 -14.81
C GLU A 300 -3.90 -32.79 -14.44
N GLU A 301 -3.43 -31.73 -15.10
CA GLU A 301 -2.13 -31.10 -14.81
C GLU A 301 -2.18 -30.28 -13.52
N MET A 302 -3.31 -29.61 -13.24
CA MET A 302 -3.53 -28.88 -11.98
C MET A 302 -3.62 -29.82 -10.76
N GLU A 303 -4.11 -31.05 -10.94
CA GLU A 303 -4.17 -32.05 -9.87
C GLU A 303 -2.77 -32.62 -9.58
N ALA A 304 -1.99 -32.91 -10.63
CA ALA A 304 -0.61 -33.36 -10.48
C ALA A 304 0.34 -32.31 -9.85
N GLU A 305 0.14 -31.01 -10.12
CA GLU A 305 0.96 -29.95 -9.50
C GLU A 305 0.63 -29.76 -8.01
N LYS A 306 -0.64 -29.91 -7.61
CA LYS A 306 -1.03 -29.92 -6.19
C LYS A 306 -0.45 -31.11 -5.43
N ASP A 307 -0.36 -32.26 -6.07
CA ASP A 307 0.23 -33.46 -5.46
C ASP A 307 1.74 -33.27 -5.25
N LEU A 308 2.44 -32.63 -6.19
CA LEU A 308 3.87 -32.30 -6.08
C LEU A 308 4.17 -31.25 -5.00
N ASP A 309 3.29 -30.26 -4.79
CA ASP A 309 3.42 -29.27 -3.71
C ASP A 309 3.06 -29.84 -2.32
N SER A 310 2.48 -31.05 -2.26
CA SER A 310 2.06 -31.70 -1.01
C SER A 310 3.05 -32.74 -0.47
N GLU A 311 4.11 -33.07 -1.22
CA GLU A 311 5.25 -33.93 -0.81
C GLU A 311 6.42 -33.11 -0.23
#